data_AF-A0A822DK43-F1
#
_entry.id   AF-A0A822DK43-F1
#
_cell.length_a   1.000
_cell.length_b   1.000
_cell.length_c   1.000
_cell.angle_alpha   90.00
_cell.angle_beta   90.00
_cell.angle_gamma   90.00
#
_symmetry.space_group_name_H-M   'P 1'
#
loop_
_entity.id
_entity.type
_entity.pdbx_description
1 polymer ?
#
loop_
_entity_poly.entity_id
_entity_poly.type
_entity_poly.pdbx_seq_one_letter_code
_entity_poly.pdbx_strand_id
1 'polypeptide(L)' 'AQNWIDSKTIVTSKHSSHQILNSDHCSFQQEYVPPRILSFTGERIIEVAVPKKHNLTHSYTVQPVTSADGLLLE' A
#
# COMPACT_ATOMS: atom_id res chain seq x y z
N ALA A 1 22.44 -13.26 10.21
CA ALA A 1 20.97 -13.45 10.17
C ALA A 1 20.48 -14.25 11.38
N GLN A 2 21.04 -15.42 11.67
CA GLN A 2 20.59 -16.29 12.77
C GLN A 2 20.53 -15.58 14.14
N ASN A 3 21.61 -14.92 14.55
CA ASN A 3 21.67 -14.18 15.83
C ASN A 3 20.58 -13.09 15.97
N TRP A 4 20.09 -12.55 14.85
CA TRP A 4 19.00 -11.56 14.86
C TRP A 4 17.63 -12.23 14.99
N ILE A 5 17.43 -13.40 14.37
CA ILE A 5 16.21 -14.19 14.52
C ILE A 5 16.08 -14.68 15.97
N ASP A 6 17.18 -15.19 16.53
CA ASP A 6 17.21 -15.72 17.89
C ASP A 6 16.89 -14.60 18.91
N SER A 7 17.48 -13.41 18.74
CA SER A 7 17.20 -12.27 19.62
C SER A 7 15.76 -11.78 19.51
N LYS A 8 15.19 -11.72 18.29
CA LYS A 8 13.79 -11.33 18.09
C LYS A 8 12.83 -12.33 18.73
N THR A 9 13.12 -13.63 18.62
CA THR A 9 12.30 -14.72 19.17
C THR A 9 12.26 -14.67 20.70
N ILE A 10 13.40 -14.36 21.35
CA ILE A 10 13.46 -14.20 22.81
C ILE A 10 12.63 -13.01 23.29
N VAL A 11 12.57 -11.93 22.52
CA VAL A 11 11.77 -10.74 22.88
C VAL A 11 10.29 -10.98 22.64
N THR A 12 9.91 -11.55 21.49
CA THR A 12 8.50 -11.79 21.15
C THR A 12 7.87 -12.87 22.02
N SER A 13 8.61 -13.90 22.45
CA SER A 13 8.10 -14.96 23.32
C SER A 13 7.62 -14.50 24.71
N LYS A 14 7.98 -13.28 25.13
CA LYS A 14 7.52 -12.68 26.40
C LYS A 14 6.19 -11.96 26.29
N HIS A 15 5.62 -11.84 25.09
CA HIS A 15 4.43 -11.07 24.80
C HIS A 15 3.39 -11.96 24.11
N SER A 16 2.12 -11.73 24.42
CA SER A 16 1.03 -12.37 23.68
C SER A 16 0.89 -11.76 22.28
N SER A 17 0.31 -12.48 21.32
CA SER A 17 0.19 -12.02 19.93
C SER A 17 -0.49 -10.65 19.78
N HIS A 18 -1.50 -10.37 20.61
CA HIS A 18 -2.21 -9.08 20.64
C HIS A 18 -1.37 -7.91 21.16
N GLN A 19 -0.24 -8.18 21.82
CA GLN A 19 0.70 -7.16 22.32
C GLN A 19 1.85 -6.91 21.36
N ILE A 20 2.00 -7.72 20.31
CA ILE A 20 3.02 -7.54 19.29
C ILE A 20 2.39 -6.76 18.14
N LEU A 21 2.80 -5.51 17.97
CA LEU A 21 2.25 -4.61 16.96
C LEU A 21 3.24 -4.40 15.82
N ASN A 22 2.72 -4.43 14.60
CA ASN A 22 3.41 -4.04 13.39
C ASN A 22 2.76 -2.77 12.82
N SER A 23 3.58 -1.84 12.37
CA SER A 23 3.13 -0.58 11.81
C SER A 23 4.05 -0.23 10.66
N ASP A 24 3.48 0.18 9.54
CA ASP A 24 4.22 0.65 8.38
C ASP A 24 3.45 1.77 7.68
N HIS A 25 4.18 2.67 7.02
CA HIS A 25 3.58 3.73 6.23
C HIS A 25 3.20 3.21 4.85
N CYS A 26 1.94 3.41 4.46
CA CYS A 26 1.47 3.16 3.11
C CYS A 26 1.00 4.48 2.48
N SER A 27 1.51 4.78 1.30
CA SER A 27 1.08 5.94 0.51
C SER A 27 0.27 5.48 -0.70
N PHE A 28 -0.91 6.06 -0.87
CA PHE A 28 -1.76 5.85 -2.02
C PHE A 28 -1.75 7.10 -2.89
N GLN A 29 -1.56 6.89 -4.19
CA GLN A 29 -1.71 7.92 -5.20
C GLN A 29 -2.97 7.61 -6.01
N GLN A 30 -3.77 8.63 -6.30
CA GLN A 30 -4.88 8.48 -7.23
C GLN A 30 -4.35 8.17 -8.63
N GLU A 31 -4.41 6.90 -9.01
CA GLU A 31 -3.98 6.44 -10.33
C GLU A 31 -5.11 6.62 -11.34
N TYR A 32 -4.84 7.35 -12.42
CA TYR A 32 -5.72 7.42 -13.58
C TYR A 32 -5.40 6.24 -14.49
N VAL A 33 -6.11 5.12 -14.34
CA VAL A 33 -6.00 4.01 -15.28
C VAL A 33 -6.78 4.38 -16.54
N PRO A 34 -6.13 4.56 -17.70
CA PRO A 34 -6.85 4.82 -18.93
C PRO A 34 -7.70 3.59 -19.28
N PRO A 35 -8.98 3.75 -19.67
CA PRO A 35 -9.80 2.63 -20.10
C PRO A 35 -9.12 1.97 -21.32
N ARG A 36 -8.86 0.66 -21.25
CA ARG A 36 -8.45 -0.11 -22.43
C ARG A 36 -9.65 -0.22 -23.35
N ILE A 37 -9.71 0.64 -24.36
CA ILE A 37 -10.74 0.58 -25.39
C ILE A 37 -10.28 -0.42 -26.45
N LEU A 38 -11.08 -1.45 -26.72
CA LEU A 38 -10.91 -2.32 -27.89
C LEU A 38 -11.24 -1.48 -29.14
N SER A 39 -10.25 -0.83 -29.75
CA SER A 39 -10.47 -0.04 -30.96
C SER A 39 -10.55 -0.96 -32.18
N PHE A 40 -11.63 -0.84 -32.94
CA PHE A 40 -11.76 -1.46 -34.26
C PHE A 40 -10.97 -0.66 -35.31
N THR A 41 -10.51 -1.34 -36.37
CA THR A 41 -9.80 -0.73 -37.50
C THR A 41 -10.65 0.35 -38.18
N GLY A 42 -10.26 1.61 -38.00
CA GLY A 42 -10.91 2.80 -38.57
C GLY A 42 -11.32 3.87 -37.56
N GLU A 43 -11.22 3.62 -36.25
CA GLU A 43 -11.70 4.56 -35.23
C GLU A 43 -10.67 5.62 -34.79
N ARG A 44 -11.21 6.82 -34.55
CA ARG A 44 -10.55 8.11 -34.29
C ARG A 44 -9.60 8.06 -33.10
N ILE A 45 -8.46 8.75 -33.25
CA ILE A 45 -7.41 8.94 -32.23
C ILE A 45 -8.04 9.32 -30.89
N ILE A 46 -7.82 8.47 -29.89
CA ILE A 46 -8.36 8.64 -28.55
C ILE A 46 -7.47 9.66 -27.84
N GLU A 47 -8.06 10.76 -27.40
CA GLU A 47 -7.43 11.70 -26.48
C GLU A 47 -7.03 10.95 -25.21
N VAL A 48 -5.74 10.62 -25.10
CA VAL A 48 -5.19 10.03 -23.88
C VAL A 48 -5.29 11.09 -22.80
N ALA A 49 -5.92 10.75 -21.67
CA ALA A 49 -5.85 11.57 -20.47
C ALA A 49 -4.39 11.61 -20.01
N VAL A 50 -3.64 12.60 -20.48
CA VAL A 50 -2.28 12.85 -20.02
C VAL A 50 -2.38 13.38 -18.59
N PRO A 51 -1.72 12.76 -17.60
CA PRO A 51 -1.69 13.31 -16.26
C PRO A 51 -1.13 14.74 -16.34
N LYS A 52 -1.97 15.72 -16.04
CA LYS A 52 -1.55 17.13 -16.00
C LYS A 52 -0.46 17.25 -14.94
N LYS A 53 0.73 17.72 -15.35
CA LYS A 53 1.89 17.99 -14.48
C LYS A 53 1.59 18.90 -13.28
N HIS A 54 0.45 19.61 -13.31
CA HIS A 54 0.06 20.62 -12.34
C HIS A 54 -1.31 20.38 -11.69
N ASN A 55 -2.01 19.27 -11.98
CA ASN A 55 -3.20 18.94 -11.21
C ASN A 55 -2.74 18.29 -9.92
N LEU A 56 -3.15 18.84 -8.79
CA LEU A 56 -2.95 18.28 -7.45
C LEU A 56 -3.35 16.79 -7.47
N THR A 57 -2.38 15.88 -7.61
CA THR A 57 -2.61 14.46 -7.35
C THR A 57 -2.74 14.32 -5.86
N HIS A 58 -3.98 14.26 -5.36
CA HIS A 58 -4.24 13.98 -3.96
C HIS A 58 -3.56 12.66 -3.60
N SER A 59 -2.54 12.77 -2.76
CA SER A 59 -1.82 11.63 -2.21
C SER A 59 -2.24 11.51 -0.76
N TYR A 60 -2.65 10.31 -0.37
CA TYR A 60 -3.03 10.00 0.99
C TYR A 60 -1.98 9.09 1.59
N THR A 61 -1.49 9.41 2.78
CA THR A 61 -0.61 8.54 3.54
C THR A 61 -1.37 8.04 4.76
N VAL A 62 -1.37 6.73 4.94
CA VAL A 62 -1.93 6.07 6.12
C VAL A 62 -0.84 5.27 6.80
N GLN A 63 -1.00 5.00 8.09
CA GLN A 63 -0.11 4.15 8.86
C GLN A 63 -0.94 3.15 9.67
N PRO A 64 -1.40 2.05 9.05
CA PRO A 64 -2.15 1.04 9.77
C PRO A 64 -1.26 0.37 10.82
N VAL A 65 -1.84 0.11 11.99
CA VAL A 65 -1.22 -0.69 13.04
C VAL A 65 -1.96 -2.01 13.13
N THR A 66 -1.24 -3.11 13.00
CA THR A 66 -1.80 -4.47 13.05
C THR A 66 -1.15 -5.25 14.18
N SER A 67 -1.93 -6.05 14.88
CA SER A 67 -1.39 -7.00 15.84
C SER A 67 -0.89 -8.27 15.16
N ALA A 68 -0.07 -9.08 15.83
CA ALA A 68 0.48 -10.31 15.26
C ALA A 68 -0.57 -11.41 15.03
N ASP A 69 -1.74 -11.31 15.65
CA ASP A 69 -2.93 -12.11 15.39
C ASP A 69 -3.76 -11.61 14.19
N GLY A 70 -3.37 -10.48 13.58
CA GLY A 70 -3.95 -9.97 12.33
C GLY A 70 -5.11 -9.00 12.51
N LEU A 71 -5.39 -8.53 13.73
CA LEU A 71 -6.39 -7.50 13.96
C LEU A 71 -5.83 -6.13 13.62
N LEU A 72 -6.62 -5.34 12.89
CA LEU A 72 -6.34 -3.93 12.68
C LEU A 72 -6.75 -3.15 13.94
N LEU A 73 -5.84 -2.34 14.45
CA LEU A 73 -6.15 -1.41 15.55
C LEU A 73 -6.68 -0.10 14.95
N GLU A 74 -7.80 0.37 15.51
CA GLU A 74 -8.42 1.67 15.19
C GLU A 74 -7.63 2.85 15.75
#